data_AF-A0A3Q9C455-F1
#
_entry.id   AF-A0A3Q9C455-F1
#
_cell.length_a   1.000
_cell.length_b   1.000
_cell.length_c   1.000
_cell.angle_alpha   90.00
_cell.angle_beta   90.00
_cell.angle_gamma   90.00
#
_symmetry.space_group_name_H-M   'P 1'
#
loop_
_entity.id
_entity.type
_entity.pdbx_description
1 polymer ?
#
loop_
_entity_poly.entity_id
_entity_poly.type
_entity_poly.pdbx_seq_one_letter_code
_entity_poly.pdbx_strand_id
1 'polypeptide(L)'
;MSNLLVLGGSGRTGAHVLEHAARRGHHVRALVRDPDRVQTPAGVELIQGSPANIDDIRKAAEGTQAVISALSNARASDNPWAKPVSPPMFMTDAARDTLTVMGEQGIRRIVLTSTQGAGDDWARLNPLVKAFIKLSNIKAGFADHTGLDQAIRASSGIDWTLARAVALTDKPLSGPVRAAEAGTEKPGARINRADLAQFLVQTVEDDTWIRKAPLVWNTRG
;
A
#
# COMPACT_ATOMS: atom_id res chain seq x y z
N MET A 1 18.59 5.05 7.87
CA MET A 1 18.56 5.28 6.40
C MET A 1 18.55 3.92 5.73
N SER A 2 17.71 3.74 4.71
CA SER A 2 17.53 2.47 4.00
C SER A 2 17.29 2.75 2.52
N ASN A 3 17.61 1.79 1.66
CA ASN A 3 17.30 1.86 0.24
C ASN A 3 15.91 1.26 0.00
N LEU A 4 14.95 2.06 -0.46
CA LEU A 4 13.55 1.68 -0.57
C LEU A 4 13.12 1.58 -2.02
N LEU A 5 12.44 0.49 -2.38
CA LEU A 5 11.61 0.44 -3.58
C LEU A 5 10.20 0.91 -3.24
N VAL A 6 9.66 1.87 -3.98
CA VAL A 6 8.26 2.30 -3.86
C VAL A 6 7.49 1.92 -5.13
N LEU A 7 6.50 1.05 -4.96
CA LEU A 7 5.53 0.71 -6.00
C LEU A 7 4.29 1.60 -5.85
N GLY A 8 3.81 2.17 -6.96
CA GLY A 8 2.68 3.09 -6.95
C GLY A 8 3.04 4.53 -6.52
N GLY A 9 4.30 4.92 -6.67
CA GLY A 9 4.79 6.26 -6.30
C GLY A 9 4.09 7.42 -7.01
N SER A 10 3.53 7.20 -8.21
CA SER A 10 2.75 8.21 -8.94
C SER A 10 1.29 8.35 -8.46
N GLY A 11 0.85 7.51 -7.51
CA GLY A 11 -0.50 7.53 -6.97
C GLY A 11 -0.69 8.57 -5.86
N ARG A 12 -1.95 8.87 -5.50
CA ARG A 12 -2.29 9.86 -4.47
C ARG A 12 -1.60 9.61 -3.11
N THR A 13 -1.57 8.36 -2.64
CA THR A 13 -0.85 7.99 -1.42
C THR A 13 0.66 7.86 -1.68
N GLY A 14 1.04 7.29 -2.82
CA GLY A 14 2.44 7.06 -3.20
C GLY A 14 3.25 8.35 -3.29
N ALA A 15 2.69 9.44 -3.79
CA ALA A 15 3.36 10.73 -3.85
C ALA A 15 3.79 11.23 -2.46
N HIS A 16 2.92 11.08 -1.47
CA HIS A 16 3.25 11.38 -0.07
C HIS A 16 4.29 10.39 0.51
N VAL A 17 4.28 9.12 0.09
CA VAL A 17 5.31 8.15 0.49
C VAL A 17 6.68 8.60 -0.03
N LEU A 18 6.78 9.01 -1.30
CA LEU A 18 8.03 9.52 -1.88
C LEU A 18 8.54 10.74 -1.11
N GLU A 19 7.67 11.72 -0.87
CA GLU A 19 8.02 12.93 -0.13
C GLU A 19 8.48 12.62 1.30
N HIS A 20 7.75 11.77 2.02
CA HIS A 20 8.09 11.43 3.40
C HIS A 20 9.35 10.58 3.51
N ALA A 21 9.53 9.58 2.64
CA ALA A 21 10.73 8.75 2.63
C ALA A 21 11.98 9.59 2.31
N ALA A 22 11.92 10.46 1.30
CA ALA A 22 13.01 11.37 0.97
C ALA A 22 13.34 12.32 2.12
N ARG A 23 12.33 12.92 2.75
CA ARG A 23 12.51 13.83 3.90
C ARG A 23 13.12 13.13 5.12
N ARG A 24 12.91 11.83 5.29
CA ARG A 24 13.53 11.02 6.34
C ARG A 24 14.95 10.53 5.98
N GLY A 25 15.45 10.91 4.79
CA GLY A 25 16.80 10.59 4.34
C GLY A 25 16.93 9.17 3.77
N HIS A 26 15.85 8.51 3.38
CA HIS A 26 15.97 7.25 2.64
C HIS A 26 16.41 7.51 1.20
N HIS A 27 17.15 6.57 0.62
CA HIS A 27 17.33 6.51 -0.83
C HIS A 27 16.14 5.79 -1.43
N VAL A 28 15.40 6.45 -2.31
CA VAL A 28 14.13 5.92 -2.82
C VAL A 28 14.23 5.68 -4.30
N ARG A 29 13.94 4.46 -4.73
CA ARG A 29 13.70 4.10 -6.14
C ARG A 29 12.21 3.91 -6.31
N ALA A 30 11.58 4.63 -7.23
CA ALA A 30 10.14 4.55 -7.46
C ALA A 30 9.86 3.99 -8.86
N LEU A 31 9.17 2.85 -8.93
CA LEU A 31 8.72 2.30 -10.21
C LEU A 31 7.46 3.03 -10.67
N VAL A 32 7.56 3.75 -11.78
CA VAL A 32 6.47 4.59 -12.33
C VAL A 32 6.34 4.38 -13.83
N ARG A 33 5.10 4.41 -14.33
CA ARG A 33 4.81 4.18 -15.76
C ARG A 33 5.27 5.34 -16.64
N ASP A 34 5.12 6.55 -16.13
CA ASP A 34 5.40 7.80 -16.83
C ASP A 34 6.11 8.75 -15.84
N PRO A 35 7.45 8.82 -15.87
CA PRO A 35 8.23 9.66 -14.96
C PRO A 35 7.91 11.15 -15.08
N ASP A 36 7.55 11.63 -16.27
CA ASP A 36 7.30 13.05 -16.54
C ASP A 36 6.04 13.56 -15.82
N ARG A 37 5.15 12.65 -15.42
CA ARG A 37 3.93 12.96 -14.65
C ARG A 37 4.15 12.98 -13.14
N VAL A 38 5.35 12.71 -12.66
CA VAL A 38 5.64 12.59 -11.24
C VAL A 38 6.52 13.74 -10.78
N GLN A 39 5.98 14.58 -9.90
CA GLN A 39 6.79 15.56 -9.20
C GLN A 39 7.73 14.82 -8.26
N THR A 40 9.02 14.82 -8.60
CA THR A 40 10.02 13.99 -7.93
C THR A 40 10.69 14.79 -6.81
N PRO A 41 10.57 14.37 -5.53
CA PRO A 41 11.34 14.96 -4.45
C PRO A 41 12.85 14.73 -4.65
N ALA A 42 13.67 15.65 -4.14
CA ALA A 42 15.11 15.45 -4.12
C ALA A 42 15.49 14.14 -3.40
N GLY A 43 16.37 13.34 -3.99
CA GLY A 43 16.78 12.04 -3.43
C GLY A 43 15.90 10.85 -3.84
N VAL A 44 14.91 11.05 -4.71
CA VAL A 44 14.11 9.98 -5.33
C VAL A 44 14.60 9.72 -6.76
N GLU A 45 14.93 8.48 -7.07
CA GLU A 45 15.21 7.98 -8.42
C GLU A 45 13.93 7.41 -9.02
N LEU A 46 13.49 7.93 -10.17
CA LEU A 46 12.36 7.36 -10.91
C LEU A 46 12.85 6.29 -11.88
N ILE A 47 12.29 5.09 -11.76
CA ILE A 47 12.51 3.99 -12.70
C ILE A 47 11.27 3.87 -13.57
N GLN A 48 11.43 4.09 -14.88
CA GLN A 48 10.33 3.90 -15.81
C GLN A 48 10.02 2.40 -15.98
N GLY A 49 8.76 2.03 -15.82
CA GLY A 49 8.27 0.67 -16.03
C GLY A 49 6.89 0.43 -15.40
N SER A 50 6.45 -0.82 -15.40
CA SER A 50 5.14 -1.22 -14.88
C SER A 50 5.26 -2.28 -13.79
N PRO A 51 4.54 -2.15 -12.66
CA PRO A 51 4.44 -3.24 -11.67
C PRO A 51 3.63 -4.45 -12.18
N ALA A 52 3.10 -4.41 -13.41
CA ALA A 52 2.54 -5.58 -14.10
C ALA A 52 3.59 -6.32 -14.96
N ASN A 53 4.85 -5.89 -14.91
CA ASN A 53 5.96 -6.52 -15.60
C ASN A 53 7.05 -6.85 -14.56
N ILE A 54 7.31 -8.13 -14.35
CA ILE A 54 8.27 -8.60 -13.37
C ILE A 54 9.71 -8.10 -13.64
N ASP A 55 10.10 -7.93 -14.91
CA ASP A 55 11.44 -7.46 -15.25
C ASP A 55 11.65 -5.99 -14.86
N ASP A 56 10.59 -5.18 -14.96
CA ASP A 56 10.60 -3.79 -14.50
C ASP A 56 10.71 -3.72 -12.97
N ILE A 57 10.02 -4.62 -12.25
CA ILE A 57 10.15 -4.75 -10.79
C ILE A 57 11.58 -5.17 -10.44
N ARG A 58 12.15 -6.16 -11.14
CA ARG A 58 13.52 -6.65 -10.91
C ARG A 58 14.54 -5.52 -11.03
N LYS A 59 14.47 -4.75 -12.12
CA LYS A 59 15.34 -3.58 -12.34
C LYS A 59 15.18 -2.52 -11.25
N ALA A 60 13.95 -2.22 -10.86
CA ALA A 60 13.67 -1.21 -9.84
C ALA A 60 14.10 -1.65 -8.43
N ALA A 61 14.08 -2.95 -8.16
CA ALA A 61 14.45 -3.53 -6.87
C ALA A 61 15.97 -3.59 -6.62
N GLU A 62 16.80 -3.48 -7.66
CA GLU A 62 18.26 -3.59 -7.54
C GLU A 62 18.82 -2.66 -6.45
N GLY A 63 19.60 -3.23 -5.51
CA GLY A 63 20.24 -2.51 -4.41
C GLY A 63 19.29 -2.00 -3.31
N THR A 64 18.00 -2.35 -3.37
CA THR A 64 17.02 -2.00 -2.33
C THR A 64 17.01 -3.01 -1.19
N GLN A 65 16.53 -2.59 -0.03
CA GLN A 65 16.50 -3.36 1.21
C GLN A 65 15.08 -3.61 1.72
N ALA A 66 14.13 -2.78 1.30
CA ALA A 66 12.72 -2.91 1.65
C ALA A 66 11.83 -2.38 0.53
N VAL A 67 10.61 -2.90 0.46
CA VAL A 67 9.59 -2.47 -0.52
C VAL A 67 8.42 -1.80 0.21
N ILE A 68 7.96 -0.65 -0.29
CA ILE A 68 6.67 -0.06 0.08
C ILE A 68 5.75 -0.14 -1.13
N SER A 69 4.60 -0.82 -0.98
CA SER A 69 3.57 -0.86 -2.03
C SER A 69 2.40 0.05 -1.65
N ALA A 70 2.22 1.12 -2.41
CA ALA A 70 1.07 2.01 -2.38
C ALA A 70 0.16 1.81 -3.61
N LEU A 71 0.26 0.65 -4.26
CA LEU A 71 -0.61 0.28 -5.38
C LEU A 71 -2.07 0.25 -4.94
N SER A 72 -2.96 0.60 -5.87
CA SER A 72 -4.40 0.56 -5.66
C SER A 72 -5.12 0.12 -6.93
N ASN A 73 -6.26 -0.54 -6.76
CA ASN A 73 -7.18 -0.81 -7.86
C ASN A 73 -8.03 0.44 -8.12
N ALA A 74 -7.60 1.23 -9.10
CA ALA A 74 -8.17 2.54 -9.39
C ALA A 74 -9.52 2.42 -10.10
N ARG A 75 -10.38 3.40 -9.85
CA ARG A 75 -11.64 3.64 -10.57
C ARG A 75 -11.58 5.01 -11.23
N ALA A 76 -12.46 5.24 -12.20
CA ALA A 76 -12.53 6.51 -12.94
C ALA A 76 -12.77 7.73 -12.04
N SER A 77 -13.37 7.54 -10.86
CA SER A 77 -13.47 8.55 -9.80
C SER A 77 -13.64 7.89 -8.43
N ASP A 78 -13.69 8.69 -7.37
CA ASP A 78 -13.96 8.22 -6.01
C ASP A 78 -15.40 7.74 -5.78
N ASN A 79 -16.29 7.95 -6.76
CA ASN A 79 -17.64 7.40 -6.73
C ASN A 79 -17.59 5.85 -6.62
N PRO A 80 -18.24 5.24 -5.62
CA PRO A 80 -18.26 3.78 -5.43
C PRO A 80 -18.76 2.98 -6.64
N TRP A 81 -19.58 3.58 -7.50
CA TRP A 81 -20.12 2.99 -8.72
C TRP A 81 -19.33 3.37 -9.98
N ALA A 82 -18.25 4.15 -9.87
CA ALA A 82 -17.40 4.45 -11.01
C ALA A 82 -16.77 3.17 -11.60
N LYS A 83 -16.56 3.17 -12.92
CA LYS A 83 -15.97 2.04 -13.64
C LYS A 83 -14.53 1.78 -13.12
N PRO A 84 -14.15 0.53 -12.84
CA PRO A 84 -12.74 0.17 -12.64
C PRO A 84 -11.89 0.51 -13.86
N VAL A 85 -10.70 1.04 -13.63
CA VAL A 85 -9.74 1.37 -14.70
C VAL A 85 -8.43 0.59 -14.59
N SER A 86 -8.16 -0.02 -13.43
CA SER A 86 -7.10 -1.01 -13.29
C SER A 86 -7.54 -2.37 -13.84
N PRO A 87 -6.59 -3.19 -14.34
CA PRO A 87 -6.87 -4.60 -14.62
C PRO A 87 -7.43 -5.34 -13.39
N PRO A 88 -8.23 -6.40 -13.57
CA PRO A 88 -8.62 -7.29 -12.48
C PRO A 88 -7.38 -7.84 -11.76
N MET A 89 -7.45 -7.98 -10.44
CA MET A 89 -6.39 -8.59 -9.61
C MET A 89 -5.00 -7.93 -9.71
N PHE A 90 -4.92 -6.72 -10.24
CA PHE A 90 -3.66 -6.00 -10.46
C PHE A 90 -2.77 -5.91 -9.22
N MET A 91 -3.33 -5.64 -8.04
CA MET A 91 -2.51 -5.55 -6.82
C MET A 91 -2.00 -6.92 -6.40
N THR A 92 -2.84 -7.96 -6.52
CA THR A 92 -2.50 -9.34 -6.21
C THR A 92 -1.36 -9.85 -7.10
N ASP A 93 -1.47 -9.62 -8.40
CA ASP A 93 -0.48 -10.10 -9.37
C ASP A 93 0.85 -9.35 -9.21
N ALA A 94 0.80 -8.02 -9.05
CA ALA A 94 2.00 -7.23 -8.74
C ALA A 94 2.66 -7.66 -7.41
N ALA A 95 1.86 -8.03 -6.39
CA ALA A 95 2.39 -8.52 -5.12
C ALA A 95 3.11 -9.88 -5.29
N ARG A 96 2.58 -10.79 -6.12
CA ARG A 96 3.23 -12.07 -6.42
C ARG A 96 4.56 -11.87 -7.13
N ASP A 97 4.59 -11.03 -8.15
CA ASP A 97 5.83 -10.72 -8.88
C ASP A 97 6.86 -10.04 -7.97
N THR A 98 6.40 -9.13 -7.10
CA THR A 98 7.24 -8.48 -6.10
C THR A 98 7.83 -9.51 -5.12
N LEU A 99 7.03 -10.44 -4.60
CA LEU A 99 7.52 -11.50 -3.71
C LEU A 99 8.57 -12.40 -4.39
N THR A 100 8.37 -12.72 -5.67
CA THR A 100 9.36 -13.46 -6.47
C THR A 100 10.67 -12.71 -6.55
N VAL A 101 10.65 -11.44 -6.98
CA VAL A 101 11.85 -10.59 -7.08
C VAL A 101 12.53 -10.38 -5.72
N MET A 102 11.75 -10.22 -4.66
CA MET A 102 12.26 -10.13 -3.30
C MET A 102 13.07 -11.38 -2.92
N GLY A 103 12.55 -12.56 -3.24
CA GLY A 103 13.26 -13.83 -3.06
C GLY A 103 14.54 -13.93 -3.88
N GLU A 104 14.50 -13.54 -5.16
CA GLU A 104 15.67 -13.52 -6.06
C GLU A 104 16.79 -12.60 -5.56
N GLN A 105 16.43 -11.45 -4.96
CA GLN A 105 17.37 -10.41 -4.57
C GLN A 105 17.66 -10.36 -3.06
N GLY A 106 17.12 -11.31 -2.28
CA GLY A 106 17.34 -11.39 -0.83
C GLY A 106 16.68 -10.26 -0.02
N ILE A 107 15.66 -9.60 -0.58
CA ILE A 107 14.90 -8.55 0.11
C ILE A 107 13.86 -9.22 1.00
N ARG A 108 13.82 -8.87 2.29
CA ARG A 108 12.89 -9.52 3.25
C ARG A 108 11.76 -8.62 3.72
N ARG A 109 11.92 -7.30 3.72
CA ARG A 109 10.94 -6.37 4.29
C ARG A 109 10.00 -5.82 3.22
N ILE A 110 8.69 -5.95 3.44
CA ILE A 110 7.68 -5.29 2.60
C ILE A 110 6.54 -4.71 3.45
N VAL A 111 6.13 -3.47 3.15
CA VAL A 111 4.99 -2.80 3.78
C VAL A 111 3.99 -2.42 2.68
N LEU A 112 2.75 -2.88 2.78
CA LEU A 112 1.74 -2.67 1.76
C LEU A 112 0.54 -1.92 2.29
N THR A 113 0.01 -1.02 1.46
CA THR A 113 -1.31 -0.44 1.68
C THR A 113 -2.37 -1.51 1.46
N SER A 114 -3.23 -1.71 2.45
CA SER A 114 -4.41 -2.55 2.38
C SER A 114 -5.64 -1.77 2.85
N THR A 115 -6.80 -2.42 2.91
CA THR A 115 -8.06 -1.80 3.35
C THR A 115 -8.66 -2.54 4.53
N GLN A 116 -9.32 -1.80 5.42
CA GLN A 116 -10.27 -2.40 6.36
C GLN A 116 -11.28 -3.25 5.56
N GLY A 117 -11.54 -4.46 6.03
CA GLY A 117 -12.37 -5.47 5.40
C GLY A 117 -11.67 -6.39 4.42
N ALA A 118 -10.37 -6.25 4.18
CA ALA A 118 -9.60 -7.21 3.38
C ALA A 118 -9.31 -8.50 4.16
N GLY A 119 -9.32 -9.65 3.46
CA GLY A 119 -8.91 -10.92 4.04
C GLY A 119 -9.75 -11.34 5.25
N ASP A 120 -9.07 -11.76 6.32
CA ASP A 120 -9.70 -12.16 7.59
C ASP A 120 -10.50 -11.04 8.30
N ASP A 121 -10.26 -9.77 7.95
CA ASP A 121 -11.02 -8.62 8.51
C ASP A 121 -12.43 -8.52 7.94
N TRP A 122 -12.70 -9.14 6.79
CA TRP A 122 -14.04 -9.12 6.16
C TRP A 122 -15.12 -9.59 7.13
N ALA A 123 -14.85 -10.63 7.93
CA ALA A 123 -15.81 -11.17 8.89
C ALA A 123 -16.29 -10.12 9.90
N ARG A 124 -15.43 -9.14 10.24
CA ARG A 124 -15.67 -8.11 11.25
C ARG A 124 -16.49 -6.91 10.73
N LEU A 125 -16.64 -6.77 9.42
CA LEU A 125 -17.48 -5.72 8.85
C LEU A 125 -18.96 -5.94 9.17
N ASN A 126 -19.69 -4.85 9.40
CA ASN A 126 -21.13 -4.91 9.60
C ASN A 126 -21.85 -5.35 8.29
N PRO A 127 -23.04 -5.98 8.37
CA PRO A 127 -23.75 -6.47 7.19
C PRO A 127 -24.11 -5.40 6.15
N LEU A 128 -24.41 -4.17 6.57
CA LEU A 128 -24.77 -3.06 5.68
C LEU A 128 -23.56 -2.61 4.83
N VAL A 129 -22.38 -2.51 5.44
CA VAL A 129 -21.12 -2.21 4.76
C VAL A 129 -20.76 -3.32 3.78
N LYS A 130 -20.93 -4.60 4.19
CA LYS A 130 -20.73 -5.75 3.30
C LYS A 130 -21.66 -5.69 2.08
N ALA A 131 -22.94 -5.37 2.28
CA ALA A 131 -23.92 -5.24 1.20
C ALA A 131 -23.55 -4.09 0.26
N PHE A 132 -23.21 -2.92 0.80
CA PHE A 132 -22.76 -1.76 0.02
C PHE A 132 -21.52 -2.07 -0.84
N ILE A 133 -20.54 -2.78 -0.28
CA ILE A 133 -19.36 -3.23 -1.04
C ILE A 133 -19.77 -4.15 -2.17
N LYS A 134 -20.57 -5.20 -1.89
CA LYS A 134 -21.02 -6.18 -2.90
C LYS A 134 -21.84 -5.57 -4.03
N LEU A 135 -22.63 -4.54 -3.74
CA LEU A 135 -23.54 -3.88 -4.69
C LEU A 135 -22.89 -2.74 -5.49
N SER A 136 -21.66 -2.32 -5.14
CA SER A 136 -20.94 -1.26 -5.84
C SER A 136 -19.70 -1.80 -6.59
N ASN A 137 -19.03 -0.95 -7.35
CA ASN A 137 -17.83 -1.33 -8.09
C ASN A 137 -16.58 -1.40 -7.20
N ILE A 138 -16.67 -0.98 -5.92
CA ILE A 138 -15.58 -1.16 -4.96
C ILE A 138 -15.31 -2.64 -4.65
N LYS A 139 -16.29 -3.54 -4.90
CA LYS A 139 -16.10 -4.99 -4.75
C LYS A 139 -14.85 -5.52 -5.46
N ALA A 140 -14.50 -4.96 -6.61
CA ALA A 140 -13.31 -5.36 -7.37
C ALA A 140 -12.03 -5.05 -6.57
N GLY A 141 -11.94 -3.87 -5.99
CA GLY A 141 -10.82 -3.49 -5.12
C GLY A 141 -10.74 -4.31 -3.85
N PHE A 142 -11.87 -4.66 -3.23
CA PHE A 142 -11.90 -5.54 -2.06
C PHE A 142 -11.49 -6.98 -2.37
N ALA A 143 -11.92 -7.52 -3.52
CA ALA A 143 -11.49 -8.83 -3.99
C ALA A 143 -9.98 -8.86 -4.24
N ASP A 144 -9.45 -7.82 -4.89
CA ASP A 144 -8.02 -7.69 -5.18
C ASP A 144 -7.19 -7.49 -3.88
N HIS A 145 -7.63 -6.67 -2.93
CA HIS A 145 -6.98 -6.60 -1.62
C HIS A 145 -6.99 -7.92 -0.87
N THR A 146 -8.07 -8.73 -1.02
CA THR A 146 -8.15 -10.05 -0.40
C THR A 146 -7.19 -11.04 -1.05
N GLY A 147 -7.03 -11.00 -2.38
CA GLY A 147 -6.03 -11.79 -3.08
C GLY A 147 -4.61 -11.42 -2.69
N LEU A 148 -4.31 -10.12 -2.59
CA LEU A 148 -3.04 -9.59 -2.11
C LEU A 148 -2.75 -10.06 -0.68
N ASP A 149 -3.74 -9.98 0.22
CA ASP A 149 -3.60 -10.43 1.60
C ASP A 149 -3.22 -11.92 1.67
N GLN A 150 -3.93 -12.76 0.91
CA GLN A 150 -3.65 -14.20 0.82
C GLN A 150 -2.25 -14.48 0.27
N ALA A 151 -1.84 -13.81 -0.82
CA ALA A 151 -0.53 -13.98 -1.42
C ALA A 151 0.61 -13.59 -0.47
N ILE A 152 0.46 -12.46 0.22
CA ILE A 152 1.44 -11.98 1.20
C ILE A 152 1.54 -12.92 2.40
N ARG A 153 0.41 -13.38 2.96
CA ARG A 153 0.41 -14.30 4.11
C ARG A 153 0.93 -15.69 3.78
N ALA A 154 0.78 -16.14 2.53
CA ALA A 154 1.32 -17.41 2.06
C ALA A 154 2.85 -17.36 1.84
N SER A 155 3.45 -16.17 1.80
CA SER A 155 4.89 -16.02 1.62
C SER A 155 5.69 -16.51 2.84
N SER A 156 6.80 -17.20 2.58
CA SER A 156 7.74 -17.68 3.58
C SER A 156 8.99 -16.80 3.63
N GLY A 157 9.52 -16.52 4.82
CA GLY A 157 10.77 -15.77 4.98
C GLY A 157 10.65 -14.26 4.70
N ILE A 158 9.43 -13.76 4.53
CA ILE A 158 9.14 -12.34 4.30
C ILE A 158 8.61 -11.70 5.59
N ASP A 159 9.14 -10.54 5.90
CA ASP A 159 8.74 -9.68 7.00
C ASP A 159 7.75 -8.65 6.45
N TRP A 160 6.51 -9.08 6.27
CA TRP A 160 5.46 -8.28 5.66
C TRP A 160 4.67 -7.47 6.70
N THR A 161 4.10 -6.33 6.29
CA THR A 161 3.05 -5.64 7.03
C THR A 161 1.94 -5.21 6.08
N LEU A 162 0.69 -5.51 6.41
CA LEU A 162 -0.51 -5.11 5.66
C LEU A 162 -1.22 -3.97 6.39
N ALA A 163 -0.94 -2.72 6.04
CA ALA A 163 -1.55 -1.55 6.66
C ALA A 163 -2.99 -1.37 6.18
N ARG A 164 -3.97 -1.90 6.92
CA ARG A 164 -5.40 -1.84 6.58
C ARG A 164 -5.98 -0.47 6.91
N ALA A 165 -5.90 0.44 5.95
CA ALA A 165 -6.43 1.78 6.10
C ALA A 165 -7.96 1.78 6.14
N VAL A 166 -8.52 2.70 6.93
CA VAL A 166 -9.93 3.09 6.86
C VAL A 166 -10.14 4.06 5.68
N ALA A 167 -11.30 4.74 5.59
CA ALA A 167 -11.62 5.59 4.45
C ALA A 167 -10.58 6.72 4.26
N LEU A 168 -10.01 6.80 3.06
CA LEU A 168 -8.95 7.78 2.75
C LEU A 168 -9.52 9.19 2.51
N THR A 169 -8.78 10.20 2.96
CA THR A 169 -9.03 11.63 2.67
C THR A 169 -7.80 12.33 2.13
N ASP A 170 -8.00 13.42 1.39
CA ASP A 170 -6.94 14.26 0.82
C ASP A 170 -6.66 15.53 1.66
N LYS A 171 -7.01 15.51 2.96
CA LYS A 171 -6.63 16.61 3.85
C LYS A 171 -5.11 16.56 4.10
N PRO A 172 -4.48 17.69 4.46
CA PRO A 172 -3.09 17.71 4.90
C PRO A 172 -2.84 16.80 6.11
N LEU A 173 -1.56 16.53 6.39
CA LEU A 173 -1.11 15.83 7.60
C LEU A 173 -1.75 16.47 8.84
N SER A 174 -2.47 15.68 9.65
CA SER A 174 -3.18 16.21 10.82
C SER A 174 -2.84 15.49 12.13
N GLY A 175 -2.28 14.28 12.06
CA GLY A 175 -1.90 13.48 13.22
C GLY A 175 -2.99 13.29 14.31
N PRO A 176 -2.64 12.66 15.44
CA PRO A 176 -1.79 11.47 15.48
C PRO A 176 -2.49 10.28 14.79
N VAL A 177 -1.68 9.46 14.12
CA VAL A 177 -2.09 8.16 13.56
C VAL A 177 -2.16 7.14 14.68
N ARG A 178 -3.20 6.31 14.66
CA ARG A 178 -3.34 5.15 15.53
C ARG A 178 -3.43 3.88 14.69
N ALA A 179 -2.77 2.84 15.17
CA ALA A 179 -2.76 1.53 14.55
C ALA A 179 -2.98 0.45 15.60
N ALA A 180 -3.83 -0.52 15.30
CA ALA A 180 -4.14 -1.63 16.20
C ALA A 180 -4.51 -2.89 15.41
N GLU A 181 -4.29 -4.06 16.00
CA GLU A 181 -4.74 -5.32 15.40
C GLU A 181 -6.28 -5.38 15.33
N ALA A 182 -6.79 -6.07 14.31
CA ALA A 182 -8.22 -6.16 14.10
C ALA A 182 -8.93 -6.78 15.31
N GLY A 183 -9.87 -6.03 15.91
CA GLY A 183 -10.67 -6.48 17.05
C GLY A 183 -10.13 -6.12 18.43
N THR A 184 -8.94 -5.49 18.53
CA THR A 184 -8.44 -5.01 19.83
C THR A 184 -8.99 -3.63 20.17
N GLU A 185 -9.32 -2.82 19.14
CA GLU A 185 -9.84 -1.47 19.30
C GLU A 185 -10.87 -1.15 18.21
N LYS A 186 -11.73 -0.16 18.50
CA LYS A 186 -12.64 0.41 17.50
C LYS A 186 -11.90 1.47 16.68
N PRO A 187 -11.70 1.26 15.36
CA PRO A 187 -11.00 2.24 14.54
C PRO A 187 -11.87 3.49 14.33
N GLY A 188 -11.19 4.62 14.07
CA GLY A 188 -11.82 5.82 13.54
C GLY A 188 -12.31 5.62 12.10
N ALA A 189 -13.07 6.57 11.58
CA ALA A 189 -13.70 6.41 10.27
C ALA A 189 -12.77 6.72 9.09
N ARG A 190 -11.74 7.55 9.29
CA ARG A 190 -10.93 8.13 8.21
C ARG A 190 -9.44 8.18 8.52
N ILE A 191 -8.64 8.22 7.46
CA ILE A 191 -7.22 8.56 7.51
C ILE A 191 -6.83 9.41 6.31
N ASN A 192 -6.05 10.46 6.53
CA ASN A 192 -5.49 11.25 5.43
C ASN A 192 -4.39 10.46 4.73
N ARG A 193 -4.29 10.59 3.40
CA ARG A 193 -3.25 9.90 2.62
C ARG A 193 -1.83 10.28 3.07
N ALA A 194 -1.61 11.54 3.45
CA ALA A 194 -0.34 12.00 4.01
C ALA A 194 0.00 11.28 5.33
N ASP A 195 -0.96 11.15 6.23
CA ASP A 195 -0.79 10.45 7.52
C ASP A 195 -0.56 8.95 7.32
N LEU A 196 -1.28 8.30 6.39
CA LEU A 196 -1.04 6.90 6.03
C LEU A 196 0.36 6.72 5.44
N ALA A 197 0.79 7.61 4.53
CA ALA A 197 2.14 7.55 3.96
C ALA A 197 3.22 7.67 5.03
N GLN A 198 3.03 8.54 6.03
CA GLN A 198 3.94 8.64 7.18
C GLN A 198 4.00 7.31 7.93
N PHE A 199 2.85 6.70 8.22
CA PHE A 199 2.79 5.39 8.89
C PHE A 199 3.50 4.29 8.09
N LEU A 200 3.31 4.23 6.76
CA LEU A 200 3.96 3.23 5.91
C LEU A 200 5.49 3.34 5.97
N VAL A 201 6.03 4.56 5.87
CA VAL A 201 7.48 4.80 5.94
C VAL A 201 8.02 4.45 7.34
N GLN A 202 7.36 4.90 8.41
CA GLN A 202 7.76 4.56 9.79
C GLN A 202 7.73 3.06 10.04
N THR A 203 6.76 2.35 9.47
CA THR A 203 6.64 0.89 9.60
C THR A 203 7.79 0.15 8.92
N VAL A 204 8.46 0.74 7.93
CA VAL A 204 9.69 0.15 7.38
C VAL A 204 10.86 0.25 8.37
N GLU A 205 10.87 1.28 9.21
CA GLU A 205 11.94 1.56 10.17
C GLU A 205 11.79 0.80 11.50
N ASP A 206 10.60 0.25 11.76
CA ASP A 206 10.21 -0.37 13.03
C ASP A 206 9.57 -1.74 12.82
N ASP A 207 9.94 -2.70 13.70
CA ASP A 207 9.58 -4.10 13.57
C ASP A 207 8.25 -4.49 14.25
N THR A 208 7.55 -3.54 14.89
CA THR A 208 6.32 -3.77 15.69
C THR A 208 5.24 -4.52 14.92
N TRP A 209 5.16 -4.25 13.61
CA TRP A 209 4.12 -4.76 12.71
C TRP A 209 4.60 -5.86 11.76
N ILE A 210 5.77 -6.45 11.99
CA ILE A 210 6.22 -7.61 11.21
C ILE A 210 5.21 -8.76 11.33
N ARG A 211 4.79 -9.27 10.17
CA ARG A 211 3.78 -10.32 9.98
C ARG A 211 2.43 -10.00 10.61
N LYS A 212 2.06 -8.71 10.62
CA LYS A 212 0.77 -8.21 11.12
C LYS A 212 0.03 -7.40 10.07
N ALA A 213 -1.30 -7.33 10.26
CA ALA A 213 -2.21 -6.57 9.41
C ALA A 213 -3.01 -5.54 10.22
N PRO A 214 -2.36 -4.49 10.76
CA PRO A 214 -3.03 -3.51 11.61
C PRO A 214 -4.07 -2.69 10.84
N LEU A 215 -5.17 -2.36 11.51
CA LEU A 215 -6.05 -1.26 11.11
C LEU A 215 -5.35 0.07 11.38
N VAL A 216 -5.47 1.04 10.48
CA VAL A 216 -4.77 2.34 10.60
C VAL A 216 -5.75 3.50 10.36
N TRP A 217 -5.80 4.45 11.30
CA TRP A 217 -6.74 5.59 11.26
C TRP A 217 -6.17 6.87 11.90
N ASN A 218 -6.71 8.05 11.55
CA ASN A 218 -6.46 9.28 12.32
C ASN A 218 -7.33 9.29 13.58
N THR A 219 -6.76 9.70 14.72
CA THR A 219 -7.51 9.84 15.98
C THR A 219 -8.46 11.05 16.01
N ARG A 220 -8.30 12.00 15.09
CA ARG A 220 -9.17 13.17 14.89
C ARG A 220 -9.56 13.25 13.41
N GLY A 221 -10.85 13.45 13.14
CA GLY A 221 -11.45 13.41 11.79
C GLY A 221 -11.46 14.76 11.06
#